data_AF-A0A7J5V8X7-F1
#
_entry.id   AF-A0A7J5V8X7-F1
#
_cell.length_a   1.000
_cell.length_b   1.000
_cell.length_c   1.000
_cell.angle_alpha   90.00
_cell.angle_beta   90.00
_cell.angle_gamma   90.00
#
_symmetry.space_group_name_H-M   'P 1'
#
loop_
_entity.id
_entity.type
_entity.pdbx_description
1 polymer ?
#
loop_
_entity_poly.entity_id
_entity_poly.type
_entity_poly.pdbx_seq_one_letter_code
_entity_poly.pdbx_strand_id
1 'polypeptide(L)'
;MIARHNKMTAINRVTSIDLKGQVAADGIAQNHFADVAGLVDFSRWAAMAPGGKSVVVAQSVSDDGQVSNIVLEQAAGTVAIPAADVTYVVTEYGAVNLFGKNVQERAMAMISVAHPDFREQLFEQARREGLIGEERKLYESQFGIYPAWLEEVVTIAGQKVMFRPVKIADDRLIQDHFYEMNEQDIAKRFFGKRHHFYWDEVKDMFIVDYTRNCSIVAYLGEEGYGRIIGIGGYFLEGSGAGEVAYSVAKDWQGKGISVKLQQKIVDAALANGLKGLDAMVLEENFSMLGLFKKLPYQIRTSYENGVLTLKCRFDEPA
;
A
#
# COMPACT_ATOMS: atom_id res chain seq x y z
N MET A 1 10.45 -9.32 -30.05
CA MET A 1 9.40 -10.37 -30.10
C MET A 1 8.66 -10.48 -28.77
N ILE A 2 9.36 -10.43 -27.63
CA ILE A 2 8.80 -10.52 -26.26
C ILE A 2 7.62 -9.54 -26.02
N ALA A 3 7.76 -8.24 -26.33
CA ALA A 3 6.72 -7.23 -26.11
C ALA A 3 5.43 -7.41 -26.95
N ARG A 4 5.42 -8.31 -27.95
CA ARG A 4 4.23 -8.59 -28.75
C ARG A 4 3.31 -9.65 -28.11
N HIS A 5 3.78 -10.32 -27.07
CA HIS A 5 2.98 -11.30 -26.35
C HIS A 5 2.04 -10.60 -25.36
N ASN A 6 0.80 -11.09 -25.24
CA ASN A 6 -0.14 -10.58 -24.24
C ASN A 6 0.21 -11.17 -22.86
N LYS A 7 0.24 -10.33 -21.82
CA LYS A 7 0.54 -10.71 -20.43
C LYS A 7 1.88 -11.42 -20.22
N MET A 8 2.90 -11.09 -21.02
CA MET A 8 4.25 -11.62 -20.82
C MET A 8 4.77 -11.25 -19.43
N THR A 9 5.14 -12.25 -18.63
CA THR A 9 5.68 -12.05 -17.28
C THR A 9 7.12 -12.56 -17.22
N ALA A 10 8.06 -11.67 -16.91
CA ALA A 10 9.44 -12.01 -16.64
C ALA A 10 9.66 -12.07 -15.12
N ILE A 11 10.29 -13.13 -14.63
CA ILE A 11 10.69 -13.28 -13.23
C ILE A 11 12.19 -13.53 -13.20
N ASN A 12 12.93 -12.61 -12.60
CA ASN A 12 14.39 -12.65 -12.55
C ASN A 12 14.87 -12.71 -11.11
N ARG A 13 15.63 -13.76 -10.76
CA ARG A 13 16.32 -13.83 -9.46
C ARG A 13 17.63 -13.05 -9.56
N VAL A 14 17.94 -12.27 -8.53
CA VAL A 14 19.12 -11.40 -8.50
C VAL A 14 19.79 -11.41 -7.12
N THR A 15 21.05 -10.97 -7.08
CA THR A 15 21.88 -10.92 -5.87
C THR A 15 21.55 -9.75 -4.98
N SER A 16 21.48 -8.55 -5.54
CA SER A 16 21.22 -7.34 -4.76
C SER A 16 20.43 -6.31 -5.55
N ILE A 17 19.74 -5.45 -4.82
CA ILE A 17 18.93 -4.36 -5.36
C ILE A 17 19.18 -3.12 -4.50
N ASP A 18 19.43 -1.97 -5.12
CA ASP A 18 19.61 -0.74 -4.35
C ASP A 18 18.28 -0.03 -4.05
N LEU A 19 18.34 1.02 -3.22
CA LEU A 19 17.16 1.79 -2.83
C LEU A 19 16.49 2.54 -4.00
N LYS A 20 17.24 2.80 -5.08
CA LYS A 20 16.70 3.35 -6.33
C LYS A 20 16.10 2.24 -7.20
N GLY A 21 16.26 0.97 -6.85
CA GLY A 21 15.78 -0.20 -7.59
C GLY A 21 16.69 -0.61 -8.75
N GLN A 22 17.97 -0.23 -8.74
CA GLN A 22 18.96 -0.77 -9.67
C GLN A 22 19.41 -2.15 -9.20
N VAL A 23 19.61 -3.05 -10.15
CA VAL A 23 19.80 -4.47 -9.87
C VAL A 23 21.16 -4.91 -10.36
N ALA A 24 21.91 -5.61 -9.50
CA ALA A 24 23.13 -6.29 -9.90
C ALA A 24 22.82 -7.68 -10.48
N ALA A 25 23.53 -8.07 -11.54
CA ALA A 25 23.52 -9.46 -11.99
C ALA A 25 24.47 -10.31 -11.14
N ASP A 26 24.25 -11.62 -11.12
CA ASP A 26 25.14 -12.60 -10.52
C ASP A 26 26.55 -12.47 -11.11
N GLY A 27 27.41 -11.79 -10.36
CA GLY A 27 28.78 -11.49 -10.71
C GLY A 27 29.45 -10.91 -9.49
N ILE A 28 30.01 -11.78 -8.65
CA ILE A 28 30.96 -11.34 -7.62
C ILE A 28 32.02 -10.52 -8.35
N ALA A 29 32.34 -9.31 -7.87
CA ALA A 29 33.26 -8.35 -8.51
C ALA A 29 34.61 -8.94 -8.96
N GLN A 30 34.97 -10.12 -8.47
CA GLN A 30 36.18 -10.85 -8.79
C GLN A 30 36.09 -11.75 -10.04
N ASN A 31 34.90 -12.26 -10.42
CA ASN A 31 34.81 -13.31 -11.43
C ASN A 31 34.38 -12.87 -12.83
N HIS A 32 33.85 -11.66 -13.04
CA HIS A 32 33.47 -11.11 -14.37
C HIS A 32 32.55 -11.99 -15.27
N PHE A 33 32.17 -13.19 -14.83
CA PHE A 33 31.25 -14.10 -15.49
C PHE A 33 29.85 -13.84 -14.95
N ALA A 34 29.23 -12.76 -15.43
CA ALA A 34 27.79 -12.58 -15.35
C ALA A 34 27.23 -12.80 -16.75
N ASP A 35 26.54 -13.90 -16.97
CA ASP A 35 25.76 -14.10 -18.19
C ASP A 35 24.50 -13.22 -18.08
N VAL A 36 24.65 -11.93 -18.41
CA VAL A 36 23.55 -10.94 -18.44
C VAL A 36 22.57 -11.23 -19.58
N ALA A 37 22.83 -12.26 -20.40
CA ALA A 37 22.12 -12.56 -21.63
C ALA A 37 20.61 -12.72 -21.38
N GLY A 38 19.86 -11.71 -21.81
CA GLY A 38 18.41 -11.70 -21.79
C GLY A 38 17.77 -11.11 -20.52
N LEU A 39 18.48 -10.93 -19.41
CA LEU A 39 17.88 -10.42 -18.16
C LEU A 39 17.27 -9.01 -18.37
N VAL A 40 18.02 -8.13 -19.02
CA VAL A 40 17.56 -6.77 -19.39
C VAL A 40 16.44 -6.83 -20.42
N ASP A 41 16.60 -7.66 -21.46
CA ASP A 41 15.62 -7.80 -22.52
C ASP A 41 14.27 -8.31 -21.99
N PHE A 42 14.26 -9.40 -21.23
CA PHE A 42 13.03 -9.92 -20.65
C PHE A 42 12.40 -8.93 -19.68
N SER A 43 13.20 -8.24 -18.86
CA SER A 43 12.67 -7.23 -17.94
C SER A 43 11.98 -6.08 -18.69
N ARG A 44 12.70 -5.45 -19.62
CA ARG A 44 12.21 -4.30 -20.38
C ARG A 44 11.06 -4.69 -21.30
N TRP A 45 11.20 -5.77 -22.07
CA TRP A 45 10.19 -6.15 -23.06
C TRP A 45 8.95 -6.81 -22.44
N ALA A 46 9.05 -7.45 -21.27
CA ALA A 46 7.87 -7.90 -20.53
C ALA A 46 7.09 -6.73 -19.92
N ALA A 47 7.77 -5.70 -19.41
CA ALA A 47 7.12 -4.48 -18.93
C ALA A 47 6.37 -3.72 -20.05
N MET A 48 6.86 -3.80 -21.29
CA MET A 48 6.23 -3.17 -22.47
C MET A 48 5.10 -4.01 -23.10
N ALA A 49 4.96 -5.29 -22.73
CA ALA A 49 3.90 -6.13 -23.24
C ALA A 49 2.52 -5.69 -22.69
N PRO A 50 1.43 -5.75 -23.48
CA PRO A 50 0.09 -5.45 -22.98
C PRO A 50 -0.25 -6.34 -21.76
N GLY A 51 -0.45 -5.72 -20.60
CA GLY A 51 -0.69 -6.42 -19.33
C GLY A 51 0.49 -7.28 -18.84
N GLY A 52 1.69 -7.07 -19.37
CA GLY A 52 2.91 -7.77 -18.97
C GLY A 52 3.48 -7.26 -17.66
N LYS A 53 4.41 -8.03 -17.08
CA LYS A 53 5.01 -7.76 -15.77
C LYS A 53 6.51 -8.08 -15.78
N SER A 54 7.29 -7.21 -15.16
CA SER A 54 8.71 -7.43 -14.86
C SER A 54 8.86 -7.56 -13.34
N VAL A 55 9.19 -8.75 -12.87
CA VAL A 55 9.31 -9.09 -11.46
C VAL A 55 10.75 -9.47 -11.16
N VAL A 56 11.35 -8.76 -10.20
CA VAL A 56 12.68 -9.05 -9.67
C VAL A 56 12.51 -9.67 -8.29
N VAL A 57 13.19 -10.78 -8.05
CA VAL A 57 13.15 -11.52 -6.78
C VAL A 57 14.53 -11.58 -6.19
N ALA A 58 14.67 -11.21 -4.92
CA ALA A 58 15.92 -11.31 -4.17
C ALA A 58 15.63 -11.85 -2.76
N GLN A 59 16.55 -12.65 -2.21
CA GLN A 59 16.59 -12.85 -0.77
C GLN A 59 16.96 -11.52 -0.12
N SER A 60 16.35 -11.16 1.00
CA SER A 60 16.63 -9.86 1.64
C SER A 60 18.01 -9.79 2.29
N VAL A 61 18.61 -10.95 2.60
CA VAL A 61 19.95 -11.11 3.17
C VAL A 61 20.76 -12.19 2.44
N SER A 62 22.08 -12.15 2.63
CA SER A 62 23.02 -13.21 2.23
C SER A 62 22.67 -14.56 2.86
N ASP A 63 23.22 -15.65 2.30
CA ASP A 63 22.95 -17.02 2.79
C ASP A 63 23.34 -17.24 4.27
N ASP A 64 24.28 -16.45 4.81
CA ASP A 64 24.67 -16.46 6.23
C ASP A 64 23.85 -15.50 7.11
N GLY A 65 22.94 -14.72 6.50
CA GLY A 65 22.09 -13.73 7.16
C GLY A 65 22.81 -12.46 7.64
N GLN A 66 24.11 -12.31 7.38
CA GLN A 66 24.92 -11.23 7.96
C GLN A 66 24.90 -9.94 7.15
N VAL A 67 24.54 -10.00 5.86
CA VAL A 67 24.60 -8.88 4.94
C VAL A 67 23.26 -8.68 4.27
N SER A 68 22.77 -7.43 4.22
CA SER A 68 21.56 -7.08 3.46
C SER A 68 21.84 -7.11 1.95
N ASN A 69 20.96 -7.77 1.20
CA ASN A 69 20.94 -7.72 -0.27
C ASN A 69 20.12 -6.53 -0.79
N ILE A 70 19.36 -5.85 0.08
CA ILE A 70 18.85 -4.50 -0.19
C ILE A 70 19.92 -3.51 0.26
N VAL A 71 20.51 -2.80 -0.70
CA VAL A 71 21.68 -1.93 -0.45
C VAL A 71 21.34 -0.47 -0.70
N LEU A 72 22.15 0.45 -0.16
CA LEU A 72 21.97 1.89 -0.39
C LEU A 72 22.14 2.26 -1.87
N GLU A 73 23.23 1.79 -2.46
CA GLU A 73 23.62 2.04 -3.85
C GLU A 73 24.44 0.86 -4.38
N GLN A 74 24.29 0.55 -5.67
CA GLN A 74 25.10 -0.48 -6.33
C GLN A 74 26.56 -0.05 -6.48
N ALA A 75 27.48 -1.01 -6.41
CA ALA A 75 28.88 -0.75 -6.75
C ALA A 75 29.02 -0.32 -8.22
N ALA A 76 29.96 0.57 -8.50
CA ALA A 76 30.17 1.06 -9.86
C ALA A 76 30.47 -0.11 -10.82
N GLY A 77 29.72 -0.17 -11.92
CA GLY A 77 29.87 -1.19 -12.95
C GLY A 77 29.17 -2.53 -12.69
N THR A 78 28.41 -2.69 -11.60
CA THR A 78 27.66 -3.94 -11.32
C THR A 78 26.21 -3.94 -11.81
N VAL A 79 25.69 -2.78 -12.22
CA VAL A 79 24.28 -2.61 -12.61
C VAL A 79 23.99 -3.38 -13.90
N ALA A 80 23.12 -4.38 -13.78
CA ALA A 80 22.60 -5.15 -14.90
C ALA A 80 21.24 -4.61 -15.37
N ILE A 81 20.28 -4.38 -14.46
CA ILE A 81 18.99 -3.77 -14.80
C ILE A 81 18.94 -2.35 -14.22
N PRO A 82 18.73 -1.32 -15.06
CA PRO A 82 18.56 0.04 -14.56
C PRO A 82 17.22 0.19 -13.84
N ALA A 83 17.16 1.13 -12.89
CA ALA A 83 15.97 1.41 -12.08
C ALA A 83 14.68 1.59 -12.90
N ALA A 84 14.78 2.18 -14.10
CA ALA A 84 13.65 2.44 -14.99
C ALA A 84 12.95 1.17 -15.50
N ASP A 85 13.66 0.04 -15.59
CA ASP A 85 13.11 -1.22 -16.12
C ASP A 85 12.60 -2.16 -15.01
N VAL A 86 12.81 -1.80 -13.73
CA VAL A 86 12.36 -2.58 -12.59
C VAL A 86 10.98 -2.09 -12.16
N THR A 87 9.99 -2.98 -12.33
CA THR A 87 8.59 -2.72 -11.98
C THR A 87 8.26 -3.31 -10.61
N TYR A 88 8.37 -4.62 -10.43
CA TYR A 88 8.10 -5.27 -9.15
C TYR A 88 9.37 -5.81 -8.52
N VAL A 89 9.51 -5.64 -7.21
CA VAL A 89 10.54 -6.27 -6.39
C VAL A 89 9.86 -7.13 -5.33
N VAL A 90 10.36 -8.35 -5.15
CA VAL A 90 9.84 -9.32 -4.18
C VAL A 90 10.98 -9.87 -3.34
N THR A 91 10.77 -9.90 -2.03
CA THR A 91 11.60 -10.60 -1.04
C THR A 91 10.72 -11.48 -0.16
N GLU A 92 11.32 -12.24 0.74
CA GLU A 92 10.62 -12.96 1.80
C GLU A 92 9.84 -12.05 2.76
N TYR A 93 10.13 -10.74 2.75
CA TYR A 93 9.41 -9.71 3.51
C TYR A 93 8.37 -8.96 2.66
N GLY A 94 8.05 -9.43 1.45
CA GLY A 94 6.92 -8.94 0.67
C GLY A 94 7.26 -8.42 -0.71
N ALA A 95 6.30 -7.71 -1.32
CA ALA A 95 6.40 -7.24 -2.69
C ALA A 95 6.08 -5.75 -2.80
N VAL A 96 6.85 -5.02 -3.62
CA VAL A 96 6.62 -3.61 -3.92
C VAL A 96 6.61 -3.36 -5.42
N ASN A 97 5.75 -2.45 -5.86
CA ASN A 97 5.78 -1.88 -7.20
C ASN A 97 6.56 -0.55 -7.16
N LEU A 98 7.55 -0.40 -8.04
CA LEU A 98 8.42 0.76 -8.20
C LEU A 98 8.08 1.60 -9.44
N PHE A 99 7.17 1.13 -10.31
CA PHE A 99 6.73 1.88 -11.48
C PHE A 99 5.97 3.15 -11.08
N GLY A 100 6.30 4.26 -11.75
CA GLY A 100 5.71 5.57 -11.48
C GLY A 100 6.18 6.24 -10.18
N LYS A 101 7.00 5.57 -9.36
CA LYS A 101 7.51 6.13 -8.09
C LYS A 101 8.72 7.03 -8.31
N ASN A 102 8.78 8.12 -7.55
CA ASN A 102 9.97 8.97 -7.45
C ASN A 102 11.07 8.30 -6.60
N VAL A 103 12.28 8.87 -6.58
CA VAL A 103 13.45 8.29 -5.88
C VAL A 103 13.17 8.03 -4.39
N GLN A 104 12.52 8.97 -3.71
CA GLN A 104 12.22 8.87 -2.28
C GLN A 104 11.18 7.77 -2.00
N GLU A 105 10.13 7.70 -2.82
CA GLU A 105 9.13 6.64 -2.73
C GLU A 105 9.69 5.25 -3.03
N ARG A 106 10.67 5.17 -3.94
CA ARG A 106 11.39 3.93 -4.24
C ARG A 106 12.25 3.52 -3.05
N ALA A 107 13.00 4.45 -2.46
CA ALA A 107 13.81 4.17 -1.29
C ALA A 107 12.98 3.62 -0.12
N MET A 108 11.86 4.28 0.21
CA MET A 108 10.94 3.81 1.24
C MET A 108 10.36 2.43 0.93
N ALA A 109 9.96 2.19 -0.32
CA ALA A 109 9.44 0.89 -0.76
C ALA A 109 10.49 -0.22 -0.63
N MET A 110 11.73 0.04 -1.06
CA MET A 110 12.83 -0.91 -0.97
C MET A 110 13.19 -1.23 0.48
N ILE A 111 13.23 -0.24 1.38
CA ILE A 111 13.45 -0.46 2.82
C ILE A 111 12.33 -1.33 3.41
N SER A 112 11.08 -1.15 2.98
CA SER A 112 9.95 -1.95 3.51
C SER A 112 10.03 -3.45 3.20
N VAL A 113 10.73 -3.83 2.12
CA VAL A 113 10.98 -5.23 1.73
C VAL A 113 12.38 -5.72 2.12
N ALA A 114 13.18 -4.89 2.79
CA ALA A 114 14.45 -5.32 3.37
C ALA A 114 14.22 -6.14 4.65
N HIS A 115 15.25 -6.88 5.06
CA HIS A 115 15.24 -7.62 6.33
C HIS A 115 15.09 -6.65 7.51
N PRO A 116 14.23 -6.93 8.50
CA PRO A 116 13.92 -6.03 9.62
C PRO A 116 15.16 -5.45 10.31
N ASP A 117 16.17 -6.29 10.58
CA ASP A 117 17.42 -5.90 11.25
C ASP A 117 18.22 -4.81 10.53
N PHE A 118 18.02 -4.63 9.22
CA PHE A 118 18.77 -3.68 8.40
C PHE A 118 17.97 -2.43 8.02
N ARG A 119 16.65 -2.39 8.28
CA ARG A 119 15.78 -1.29 7.85
C ARG A 119 16.17 0.05 8.45
N GLU A 120 16.47 0.05 9.75
CA GLU A 120 16.90 1.26 10.48
C GLU A 120 18.17 1.85 9.88
N GLN A 121 19.17 0.99 9.70
CA GLN A 121 20.44 1.38 9.10
C GLN A 121 20.24 1.93 7.68
N LEU A 122 19.47 1.24 6.83
CA LEU A 122 19.23 1.66 5.44
C LEU A 122 18.49 3.01 5.37
N PHE A 123 17.51 3.22 6.25
CA PHE A 123 16.77 4.48 6.32
C PHE A 123 17.67 5.65 6.73
N GLU A 124 18.49 5.48 7.76
CA GLU A 124 19.43 6.51 8.21
C GLU A 124 20.48 6.83 7.15
N GLN A 125 20.99 5.80 6.46
CA GLN A 125 21.88 5.98 5.31
C GLN A 125 21.19 6.76 4.17
N ALA A 126 19.96 6.39 3.82
CA ALA A 126 19.19 7.04 2.77
C ALA A 126 18.87 8.51 3.09
N ARG A 127 18.59 8.84 4.36
CA ARG A 127 18.45 10.23 4.80
C ARG A 127 19.74 11.02 4.65
N ARG A 128 20.88 10.45 5.04
CA ARG A 128 22.19 11.12 4.92
C ARG A 128 22.56 11.41 3.47
N GLU A 129 22.22 10.52 2.56
CA GLU A 129 22.41 10.70 1.10
C GLU A 129 21.33 11.57 0.44
N GLY A 130 20.36 12.09 1.19
CA GLY A 130 19.28 12.92 0.66
C GLY A 130 18.27 12.18 -0.22
N LEU A 131 18.23 10.84 -0.15
CA LEU A 131 17.21 10.03 -0.83
C LEU A 131 15.86 10.12 -0.13
N ILE A 132 15.84 10.42 1.18
CA ILE A 132 14.64 10.54 2.00
C ILE A 132 14.69 11.89 2.72
N GLY A 133 13.59 12.65 2.66
CA GLY A 133 13.44 13.92 3.37
C GLY A 133 13.52 13.77 4.90
N GLU A 134 14.03 14.80 5.58
CA GLU A 134 14.25 14.80 7.04
C GLU A 134 12.97 14.66 7.87
N GLU A 135 11.82 14.98 7.28
CA GLU A 135 10.50 14.92 7.88
C GLU A 135 9.95 13.49 8.05
N ARG A 136 10.49 12.53 7.28
CA ARG A 136 10.05 11.13 7.28
C ARG A 136 10.59 10.38 8.49
N LYS A 137 9.84 9.38 8.97
CA LYS A 137 10.22 8.56 10.13
C LYS A 137 10.29 7.08 9.79
N LEU A 138 11.27 6.39 10.38
CA LEU A 138 11.57 4.99 10.13
C LEU A 138 10.40 4.03 10.38
N TYR A 139 9.52 4.33 11.35
CA TYR A 139 8.39 3.43 11.67
C TYR A 139 7.44 3.22 10.49
N GLU A 140 7.44 4.11 9.50
CA GLU A 140 6.71 3.95 8.22
C GLU A 140 7.22 2.74 7.42
N SER A 141 8.45 2.28 7.66
CA SER A 141 9.09 1.14 6.99
C SER A 141 9.09 -0.17 7.79
N GLN A 142 8.95 -0.11 9.12
CA GLN A 142 9.16 -1.26 10.00
C GLN A 142 7.99 -2.26 10.00
N PHE A 143 6.79 -1.88 9.55
CA PHE A 143 5.62 -2.76 9.61
C PHE A 143 4.84 -2.85 8.27
N GLY A 144 5.26 -2.07 7.26
CA GLY A 144 4.56 -1.85 6.00
C GLY A 144 4.69 -2.94 4.92
N ILE A 145 4.68 -4.23 5.27
CA ILE A 145 4.63 -5.28 4.23
C ILE A 145 3.28 -5.15 3.53
N TYR A 146 3.31 -4.75 2.26
CA TYR A 146 2.10 -4.55 1.47
C TYR A 146 1.26 -5.85 1.46
N PRO A 147 0.04 -5.86 2.04
CA PRO A 147 -0.74 -7.08 2.16
C PRO A 147 -1.45 -7.39 0.84
N ALA A 148 -0.69 -7.87 -0.14
CA ALA A 148 -1.17 -8.17 -1.50
C ALA A 148 -2.35 -9.16 -1.53
N TRP A 149 -2.47 -10.00 -0.50
CA TRP A 149 -3.59 -10.94 -0.33
C TRP A 149 -4.95 -10.23 -0.09
N LEU A 150 -4.95 -8.94 0.28
CA LEU A 150 -6.17 -8.13 0.36
C LEU A 150 -6.62 -7.61 -1.01
N GLU A 151 -5.77 -7.64 -2.04
CA GLU A 151 -6.14 -7.21 -3.39
C GLU A 151 -7.26 -8.08 -3.97
N GLU A 152 -8.28 -7.44 -4.54
CA GLU A 152 -9.38 -8.14 -5.19
C GLU A 152 -10.06 -7.27 -6.24
N VAL A 153 -10.26 -7.83 -7.44
CA VAL A 153 -11.07 -7.18 -8.47
C VAL A 153 -12.49 -7.69 -8.41
N VAL A 154 -13.45 -6.79 -8.21
CA VAL A 154 -14.89 -7.10 -8.18
C VAL A 154 -15.59 -6.33 -9.29
N THR A 155 -16.57 -6.94 -9.94
CA THR A 155 -17.43 -6.23 -10.89
C THR A 155 -18.59 -5.57 -10.15
N ILE A 156 -18.66 -4.24 -10.13
CA ILE A 156 -19.70 -3.45 -9.48
C ILE A 156 -20.29 -2.50 -10.51
N ALA A 157 -21.63 -2.52 -10.67
CA ALA A 157 -22.34 -1.74 -11.67
C ALA A 157 -21.75 -1.87 -13.10
N GLY A 158 -21.32 -3.08 -13.47
CA GLY A 158 -20.75 -3.39 -14.78
C GLY A 158 -19.30 -2.96 -14.99
N GLN A 159 -18.67 -2.33 -14.00
CA GLN A 159 -17.26 -1.89 -14.05
C GLN A 159 -16.38 -2.75 -13.16
N LYS A 160 -15.12 -2.96 -13.56
CA LYS A 160 -14.12 -3.62 -12.72
C LYS A 160 -13.57 -2.62 -11.71
N VAL A 161 -13.76 -2.90 -10.43
CA VAL A 161 -13.25 -2.12 -9.31
C VAL A 161 -12.19 -2.96 -8.59
N MET A 162 -10.98 -2.42 -8.46
CA MET A 162 -9.90 -3.03 -7.69
C MET A 162 -9.99 -2.55 -6.24
N PHE A 163 -10.16 -3.46 -5.30
CA PHE A 163 -9.99 -3.19 -3.88
C PHE A 163 -8.55 -3.56 -3.52
N ARG A 164 -7.80 -2.63 -2.94
CA ARG A 164 -6.41 -2.88 -2.56
C ARG A 164 -5.98 -2.01 -1.37
N PRO A 165 -5.01 -2.45 -0.56
CA PRO A 165 -4.37 -1.58 0.41
C PRO A 165 -3.81 -0.32 -0.27
N VAL A 166 -3.86 0.80 0.44
CA VAL A 166 -3.31 2.08 0.01
C VAL A 166 -1.80 1.96 -0.19
N LYS A 167 -1.26 2.67 -1.19
CA LYS A 167 0.16 2.84 -1.44
C LYS A 167 0.52 4.28 -1.09
N ILE A 168 1.77 4.55 -0.69
CA ILE A 168 2.23 5.92 -0.39
C ILE A 168 2.00 6.87 -1.58
N ALA A 169 2.16 6.38 -2.81
CA ALA A 169 1.94 7.13 -4.04
C ALA A 169 0.45 7.41 -4.37
N ASP A 170 -0.48 6.99 -3.51
CA ASP A 170 -1.90 7.33 -3.65
C ASP A 170 -2.21 8.72 -3.07
N ASP A 171 -1.23 9.44 -2.51
CA ASP A 171 -1.40 10.75 -1.88
C ASP A 171 -2.24 11.72 -2.74
N ARG A 172 -1.90 11.86 -4.02
CA ARG A 172 -2.62 12.71 -4.96
C ARG A 172 -4.02 12.20 -5.26
N LEU A 173 -4.16 10.89 -5.47
CA LEU A 173 -5.46 10.25 -5.76
C LEU A 173 -6.43 10.35 -4.58
N ILE A 174 -5.91 10.31 -3.36
CA ILE A 174 -6.69 10.47 -2.12
C ILE A 174 -7.11 11.93 -1.93
N GLN A 175 -6.22 12.89 -2.23
CA GLN A 175 -6.60 14.30 -2.26
C GLN A 175 -7.73 14.55 -3.25
N ASP A 176 -7.57 14.07 -4.50
CA ASP A 176 -8.56 14.24 -5.56
C ASP A 176 -9.90 13.59 -5.16
N HIS A 177 -9.87 12.42 -4.52
CA HIS A 177 -11.06 11.78 -3.97
C HIS A 177 -11.84 12.72 -3.03
N PHE A 178 -11.17 13.41 -2.11
CA PHE A 178 -11.83 14.32 -1.19
C PHE A 178 -12.27 15.64 -1.84
N TYR A 179 -11.51 16.17 -2.80
CA TYR A 179 -11.92 17.37 -3.55
C TYR A 179 -13.17 17.13 -4.43
N GLU A 180 -13.41 15.90 -4.87
CA GLU A 180 -14.63 15.53 -5.61
C GLU A 180 -15.87 15.30 -4.71
N MET A 181 -15.69 15.28 -3.38
CA MET A 181 -16.79 15.07 -2.44
C MET A 181 -17.58 16.35 -2.17
N ASN A 182 -18.85 16.17 -1.80
CA ASN A 182 -19.67 17.27 -1.32
C ASN A 182 -19.32 17.62 0.14
N GLU A 183 -19.61 18.85 0.54
CA GLU A 183 -19.30 19.36 1.90
C GLU A 183 -19.95 18.53 3.01
N GLN A 184 -21.13 17.95 2.78
CA GLN A 184 -21.84 17.16 3.80
C GLN A 184 -21.10 15.86 4.10
N ASP A 185 -20.59 15.17 3.07
CA ASP A 185 -19.88 13.92 3.23
C ASP A 185 -18.46 14.14 3.78
N ILE A 186 -17.82 15.26 3.43
CA ILE A 186 -16.60 15.73 4.08
C ILE A 186 -16.86 15.98 5.57
N ALA A 187 -17.93 16.69 5.92
CA ALA A 187 -18.27 16.98 7.30
C ALA A 187 -18.51 15.71 8.12
N LYS A 188 -19.15 14.69 7.55
CA LYS A 188 -19.31 13.38 8.18
C LYS A 188 -17.98 12.66 8.38
N ARG A 189 -17.03 12.78 7.45
CA ARG A 189 -15.73 12.08 7.49
C ARG A 189 -14.73 12.72 8.44
N PHE A 190 -14.77 14.04 8.59
CA PHE A 190 -13.78 14.83 9.35
C PHE A 190 -14.36 15.54 10.57
N PHE A 191 -15.63 15.27 10.93
CA PHE A 191 -16.34 15.91 12.05
C PHE A 191 -16.33 17.45 11.98
N GLY A 192 -16.37 18.00 10.76
CA GLY A 192 -16.31 19.44 10.56
C GLY A 192 -16.14 19.84 9.10
N LYS A 193 -16.34 21.12 8.79
CA LYS A 193 -16.12 21.65 7.44
C LYS A 193 -14.63 21.63 7.11
N ARG A 194 -14.29 21.10 5.95
CA ARG A 194 -12.93 21.08 5.43
C ARG A 194 -12.96 21.42 3.94
N HIS A 195 -12.11 22.36 3.54
CA HIS A 195 -12.04 22.83 2.15
C HIS A 195 -10.66 22.62 1.51
N HIS A 196 -9.67 22.24 2.32
CA HIS A 196 -8.31 21.95 1.88
C HIS A 196 -7.93 20.55 2.38
N PHE A 197 -7.20 19.83 1.55
CA PHE A 197 -6.66 18.51 1.85
C PHE A 197 -5.17 18.54 1.51
N TYR A 198 -4.41 19.36 2.24
CA TYR A 198 -2.96 19.39 2.07
C TYR A 198 -2.35 18.05 2.49
N TRP A 199 -1.13 17.77 2.03
CA TRP A 199 -0.45 16.51 2.29
C TRP A 199 -0.46 16.13 3.80
N ASP A 200 -0.12 17.08 4.68
CA ASP A 200 -0.11 16.85 6.13
C ASP A 200 -1.49 16.53 6.74
N GLU A 201 -2.57 16.89 6.07
CA GLU A 201 -3.95 16.71 6.56
C GLU A 201 -4.52 15.32 6.25
N VAL A 202 -3.96 14.65 5.24
CA VAL A 202 -4.42 13.34 4.76
C VAL A 202 -3.31 12.28 4.79
N LYS A 203 -2.10 12.63 5.21
CA LYS A 203 -0.94 11.72 5.27
C LYS A 203 -1.19 10.44 6.04
N ASP A 204 -1.96 10.50 7.12
CA ASP A 204 -2.25 9.32 7.94
C ASP A 204 -3.12 8.29 7.19
N MET A 205 -3.71 8.64 6.05
CA MET A 205 -4.47 7.72 5.20
C MET A 205 -3.61 6.95 4.19
N PHE A 206 -2.41 7.43 3.86
CA PHE A 206 -1.52 6.80 2.87
C PHE A 206 -0.11 6.48 3.36
N ILE A 207 0.30 7.09 4.46
CA ILE A 207 1.44 6.65 5.25
C ILE A 207 0.90 5.68 6.29
N VAL A 208 0.74 4.43 5.85
CA VAL A 208 0.13 3.36 6.63
C VAL A 208 1.12 2.24 6.82
N ASP A 209 1.05 1.58 7.97
CA ASP A 209 1.90 0.44 8.33
C ASP A 209 1.21 -0.91 8.10
N TYR A 210 -0.02 -0.90 7.57
CA TYR A 210 -0.91 -2.03 7.32
C TYR A 210 -1.28 -2.91 8.53
N THR A 211 -0.76 -2.62 9.72
CA THR A 211 -0.93 -3.44 10.92
C THR A 211 -1.72 -2.70 12.00
N ARG A 212 -1.22 -1.55 12.44
CA ARG A 212 -1.86 -0.63 13.39
C ARG A 212 -2.68 0.42 12.67
N ASN A 213 -2.23 0.86 11.51
CA ASN A 213 -2.97 1.76 10.62
C ASN A 213 -3.04 1.10 9.25
N CYS A 214 -4.24 0.79 8.79
CA CYS A 214 -4.45 0.14 7.50
C CYS A 214 -5.59 0.81 6.75
N SER A 215 -5.28 1.37 5.58
CA SER A 215 -6.26 1.94 4.66
C SER A 215 -6.34 1.11 3.38
N ILE A 216 -7.55 0.99 2.85
CA ILE A 216 -7.91 0.22 1.66
C ILE A 216 -8.71 1.13 0.74
N VAL A 217 -8.36 1.11 -0.54
CA VAL A 217 -9.03 1.90 -1.59
C VAL A 217 -9.80 1.00 -2.54
N ALA A 218 -10.93 1.52 -3.00
CA ALA A 218 -11.63 1.08 -4.19
C ALA A 218 -11.16 1.95 -5.37
N TYR A 219 -10.39 1.34 -6.27
CA TYR A 219 -9.78 1.97 -7.43
C TYR A 219 -10.52 1.59 -8.71
N LEU A 220 -10.86 2.59 -9.52
CA LEU A 220 -11.56 2.43 -10.79
C LEU A 220 -10.67 2.91 -11.94
N GLY A 221 -10.40 2.02 -12.90
CA GLY A 221 -9.58 2.30 -14.08
C GLY A 221 -8.33 1.43 -14.14
N GLU A 222 -7.46 1.73 -15.11
CA GLU A 222 -6.15 1.08 -15.24
C GLU A 222 -5.14 1.68 -14.27
N GLU A 223 -4.18 0.87 -13.80
CA GLU A 223 -3.15 1.33 -12.87
C GLU A 223 -2.41 2.55 -13.45
N GLY A 224 -2.36 3.64 -12.68
CA GLY A 224 -1.74 4.91 -13.09
C GLY A 224 -2.65 5.87 -13.86
N TYR A 225 -3.82 5.41 -14.34
CA TYR A 225 -4.78 6.24 -15.11
C TYR A 225 -6.19 6.28 -14.51
N GLY A 226 -6.46 5.46 -13.50
CA GLY A 226 -7.71 5.43 -12.76
C GLY A 226 -7.78 6.42 -11.60
N ARG A 227 -8.88 6.34 -10.84
CA ARG A 227 -9.15 7.18 -9.67
C ARG A 227 -9.64 6.36 -8.47
N ILE A 228 -9.53 6.93 -7.28
CA ILE A 228 -10.09 6.36 -6.05
C ILE A 228 -11.56 6.75 -5.94
N ILE A 229 -12.45 5.75 -5.97
CA ILE A 229 -13.90 5.92 -5.82
C ILE A 229 -14.41 5.63 -4.41
N GLY A 230 -13.53 5.15 -3.54
CA GLY A 230 -13.81 5.01 -2.11
C GLY A 230 -12.55 4.64 -1.34
N ILE A 231 -12.50 5.03 -0.09
CA ILE A 231 -11.42 4.69 0.84
C ILE A 231 -12.04 4.34 2.19
N GLY A 232 -11.48 3.36 2.86
CA GLY A 232 -11.79 3.08 4.25
C GLY A 232 -10.56 2.51 4.94
N GLY A 233 -10.45 2.71 6.24
CA GLY A 233 -9.34 2.16 7.01
C GLY A 233 -9.65 2.07 8.48
N TYR A 234 -8.71 1.49 9.22
CA TYR A 234 -8.74 1.49 10.68
C TYR A 234 -7.46 2.09 11.26
N PHE A 235 -7.59 2.67 12.46
CA PHE A 235 -6.50 3.15 13.28
C PHE A 235 -6.57 2.50 14.67
N LEU A 236 -5.56 1.71 15.02
CA LEU A 236 -5.51 0.99 16.29
C LEU A 236 -5.20 1.95 17.44
N GLU A 237 -6.18 2.14 18.33
CA GLU A 237 -6.02 2.87 19.58
C GLU A 237 -5.93 1.93 20.78
N GLY A 238 -5.48 2.44 21.94
CA GLY A 238 -5.08 1.68 23.14
C GLY A 238 -6.09 0.71 23.76
N SER A 239 -7.30 0.57 23.20
CA SER A 239 -8.33 -0.43 23.54
C SER A 239 -8.08 -1.81 22.89
N GLY A 240 -7.24 -1.87 21.86
CA GLY A 240 -7.06 -3.07 21.03
C GLY A 240 -8.13 -3.23 19.94
N ALA A 241 -9.05 -2.28 19.79
CA ALA A 241 -9.95 -2.15 18.65
C ALA A 241 -9.43 -1.06 17.68
N GLY A 242 -9.74 -1.21 16.39
CA GLY A 242 -9.37 -0.25 15.37
C GLY A 242 -10.50 0.71 15.03
N GLU A 243 -10.24 2.01 15.12
CA GLU A 243 -11.21 3.05 14.79
C GLU A 243 -11.35 3.15 13.28
N VAL A 244 -12.57 2.92 12.77
CA VAL A 244 -12.84 2.88 11.34
C VAL A 244 -13.48 4.15 10.82
N ALA A 245 -13.05 4.53 9.61
CA ALA A 245 -13.68 5.61 8.85
C ALA A 245 -13.74 5.26 7.36
N TYR A 246 -14.74 5.79 6.66
CA TYR A 246 -15.03 5.49 5.26
C TYR A 246 -15.44 6.74 4.49
N SER A 247 -15.11 6.79 3.20
CA SER A 247 -15.68 7.71 2.23
C SER A 247 -15.87 7.03 0.88
N VAL A 248 -16.90 7.44 0.14
CA VAL A 248 -17.24 6.92 -1.19
C VAL A 248 -17.68 8.09 -2.06
N ALA A 249 -17.15 8.10 -3.30
CA ALA A 249 -17.48 9.09 -4.31
C ALA A 249 -18.99 9.11 -4.56
N LYS A 250 -19.56 10.30 -4.76
CA LYS A 250 -21.02 10.52 -4.83
C LYS A 250 -21.72 9.63 -5.85
N ASP A 251 -21.13 9.47 -7.03
CA ASP A 251 -21.62 8.63 -8.13
C ASP A 251 -21.50 7.12 -7.86
N TRP A 252 -20.84 6.72 -6.77
CA TRP A 252 -20.64 5.33 -6.33
C TRP A 252 -21.31 4.97 -5.01
N GLN A 253 -21.93 5.95 -4.34
CA GLN A 253 -22.71 5.70 -3.13
C GLN A 253 -23.90 4.76 -3.43
N GLY A 254 -24.26 3.93 -2.44
CA GLY A 254 -25.35 2.95 -2.56
C GLY A 254 -25.04 1.72 -3.43
N LYS A 255 -23.89 1.66 -4.12
CA LYS A 255 -23.50 0.53 -4.99
C LYS A 255 -22.73 -0.58 -4.27
N GLY A 256 -22.64 -0.53 -2.94
CA GLY A 256 -21.98 -1.55 -2.13
C GLY A 256 -20.47 -1.36 -1.91
N ILE A 257 -19.87 -0.25 -2.34
CA ILE A 257 -18.44 0.04 -2.15
C ILE A 257 -18.03 -0.02 -0.68
N SER A 258 -18.74 0.69 0.20
CA SER A 258 -18.44 0.70 1.65
C SER A 258 -18.56 -0.69 2.28
N VAL A 259 -19.50 -1.51 1.83
CA VAL A 259 -19.69 -2.88 2.34
C VAL A 259 -18.47 -3.74 2.00
N LYS A 260 -17.97 -3.63 0.76
CA LYS A 260 -16.78 -4.36 0.35
C LYS A 260 -15.51 -3.85 1.04
N LEU A 261 -15.38 -2.53 1.22
CA LEU A 261 -14.30 -1.94 2.02
C LEU A 261 -14.34 -2.43 3.47
N GLN A 262 -15.52 -2.45 4.10
CA GLN A 262 -15.68 -2.93 5.47
C GLN A 262 -15.29 -4.40 5.61
N GLN A 263 -15.67 -5.26 4.65
CA GLN A 263 -15.23 -6.66 4.64
C GLN A 263 -13.70 -6.75 4.62
N LYS A 264 -13.04 -6.00 3.73
CA LYS A 264 -11.57 -6.00 3.62
C LYS A 264 -10.87 -5.47 4.88
N ILE A 265 -11.46 -4.46 5.52
CA ILE A 265 -10.98 -3.91 6.79
C ILE A 265 -11.11 -4.94 7.91
N VAL A 266 -12.22 -5.69 7.97
CA VAL A 266 -12.39 -6.80 8.93
C VAL A 266 -11.34 -7.89 8.67
N ASP A 267 -11.14 -8.29 7.42
CA ASP A 267 -10.13 -9.29 7.04
C ASP A 267 -8.72 -8.84 7.50
N ALA A 268 -8.36 -7.58 7.24
CA ALA A 268 -7.10 -6.99 7.67
C ALA A 268 -6.97 -6.92 9.21
N ALA A 269 -8.01 -6.44 9.89
CA ALA A 269 -8.03 -6.30 11.34
C ALA A 269 -7.86 -7.66 12.04
N LEU A 270 -8.55 -8.70 11.56
CA LEU A 270 -8.42 -10.07 12.05
C LEU A 270 -7.01 -10.63 11.83
N ALA A 271 -6.45 -10.46 10.63
CA ALA A 271 -5.10 -10.91 10.31
C ALA A 271 -4.03 -10.24 11.18
N ASN A 272 -4.26 -9.00 11.58
CA ASN A 272 -3.38 -8.22 12.47
C ASN A 272 -3.70 -8.39 13.97
N GLY A 273 -4.64 -9.27 14.34
CA GLY A 273 -4.93 -9.59 15.73
C GLY A 273 -5.69 -8.50 16.49
N LEU A 274 -6.39 -7.59 15.80
CA LEU A 274 -7.28 -6.64 16.44
C LEU A 274 -8.42 -7.40 17.13
N LYS A 275 -8.90 -6.83 18.24
CA LYS A 275 -9.95 -7.46 19.05
C LYS A 275 -11.36 -7.05 18.61
N GLY A 276 -11.48 -6.07 17.72
CA GLY A 276 -12.74 -5.53 17.27
C GLY A 276 -12.55 -4.22 16.51
N LEU A 277 -13.67 -3.56 16.20
CA LEU A 277 -13.71 -2.27 15.53
C LEU A 277 -14.57 -1.30 16.32
N ASP A 278 -14.20 -0.03 16.27
CA ASP A 278 -15.00 1.08 16.76
C ASP A 278 -15.20 2.13 15.67
N ALA A 279 -16.33 2.83 15.71
CA ALA A 279 -16.63 3.92 14.80
C ALA A 279 -17.27 5.05 15.59
N MET A 280 -16.69 6.25 15.47
CA MET A 280 -17.35 7.48 15.90
C MET A 280 -18.16 8.03 14.72
N VAL A 281 -19.40 8.43 14.98
CA VAL A 281 -20.35 8.78 13.94
C VAL A 281 -21.20 9.97 14.39
N LEU A 282 -21.35 10.98 13.54
CA LEU A 282 -22.35 12.03 13.78
C LEU A 282 -23.75 11.41 13.80
N GLU A 283 -24.63 11.86 14.69
CA GLU A 283 -25.98 11.29 14.91
C GLU A 283 -26.79 11.10 13.62
N GLU A 284 -26.65 12.02 12.68
CA GLU A 284 -27.37 12.06 11.40
C GLU A 284 -26.83 11.08 10.35
N ASN A 285 -25.68 10.44 10.59
CA ASN A 285 -25.03 9.56 9.62
C ASN A 285 -25.55 8.12 9.71
N PHE A 286 -26.83 7.96 9.38
CA PHE A 286 -27.52 6.66 9.30
C PHE A 286 -26.86 5.66 8.35
N SER A 287 -26.12 6.14 7.35
CA SER A 287 -25.42 5.28 6.39
C SER A 287 -24.32 4.45 7.07
N MET A 288 -23.58 5.06 7.99
CA MET A 288 -22.53 4.38 8.75
C MET A 288 -23.13 3.40 9.76
N LEU A 289 -24.24 3.76 10.42
CA LEU A 289 -24.98 2.84 11.27
C LEU A 289 -25.46 1.60 10.51
N GLY A 290 -26.03 1.81 9.31
CA GLY A 290 -26.48 0.72 8.45
C GLY A 290 -25.33 -0.15 7.93
N LEU A 291 -24.15 0.43 7.72
CA LEU A 291 -22.93 -0.30 7.37
C LEU A 291 -22.44 -1.16 8.54
N PHE A 292 -22.31 -0.58 9.73
CA PHE A 292 -21.81 -1.27 10.92
C PHE A 292 -22.71 -2.45 11.34
N LYS A 293 -24.04 -2.30 11.18
CA LYS A 293 -25.02 -3.38 11.43
C LYS A 293 -24.93 -4.57 10.49
N LYS A 294 -24.19 -4.49 9.37
CA LYS A 294 -23.98 -5.63 8.47
C LYS A 294 -22.87 -6.56 8.95
N LEU A 295 -22.11 -6.18 9.97
CA LEU A 295 -21.11 -7.04 10.55
C LEU A 295 -21.76 -8.24 11.23
N PRO A 296 -21.15 -9.43 11.17
CA PRO A 296 -21.64 -10.63 11.83
C PRO A 296 -21.31 -10.66 13.34
N TYR A 297 -21.31 -9.50 14.00
CA TYR A 297 -20.90 -9.32 15.40
C TYR A 297 -21.93 -8.51 16.17
N GLN A 298 -21.98 -8.69 17.49
CA GLN A 298 -22.83 -7.88 18.35
C GLN A 298 -22.36 -6.42 18.32
N ILE A 299 -23.29 -5.51 18.05
CA ILE A 299 -23.02 -4.08 17.97
C ILE A 299 -23.50 -3.40 19.25
N ARG A 300 -22.57 -2.79 19.98
CA ARG A 300 -22.85 -1.93 21.13
C ARG A 300 -22.83 -0.48 20.69
N THR A 301 -23.81 0.29 21.14
CA THR A 301 -23.97 1.71 20.80
C THR A 301 -23.98 2.56 22.05
N SER A 302 -23.21 3.64 22.07
CA SER A 302 -23.27 4.67 23.12
C SER A 302 -23.36 6.05 22.48
N TYR A 303 -24.04 6.98 23.14
CA TYR A 303 -24.20 8.34 22.66
C TYR A 303 -23.72 9.33 23.71
N GLU A 304 -22.74 10.15 23.37
CA GLU A 304 -22.17 11.17 24.25
C GLU A 304 -21.86 12.43 23.43
N ASN A 305 -22.28 13.60 23.93
CA ASN A 305 -21.98 14.93 23.35
C ASN A 305 -22.25 15.06 21.83
N GLY A 306 -23.33 14.47 21.31
CA GLY A 306 -23.68 14.55 19.88
C GLY A 306 -22.97 13.53 18.98
N VAL A 307 -22.15 12.66 19.56
CA VAL A 307 -21.42 11.61 18.84
C VAL A 307 -21.98 10.24 19.22
N LEU A 308 -22.36 9.48 18.21
CA LEU A 308 -22.74 8.08 18.32
C LEU A 308 -21.49 7.21 18.14
N THR A 309 -21.13 6.45 19.17
CA THR A 309 -20.04 5.48 19.11
C THR A 309 -20.60 4.08 18.91
N LEU A 310 -20.14 3.41 17.86
CA LEU A 310 -20.46 2.02 17.53
C LEU A 310 -19.25 1.16 17.85
N LYS A 311 -19.45 0.04 18.57
CA LYS A 311 -18.37 -0.90 18.89
C LYS A 311 -18.81 -2.32 18.57
N CYS A 312 -17.90 -3.09 17.98
CA CYS A 312 -18.07 -4.53 17.84
C CYS A 312 -16.81 -5.25 18.31
N ARG A 313 -16.99 -6.48 18.77
CA ARG A 313 -15.93 -7.35 19.29
C ARG A 313 -15.91 -8.62 18.47
N PHE A 314 -14.74 -9.01 17.97
CA PHE A 314 -14.64 -10.17 17.08
C PHE A 314 -14.83 -11.51 17.80
N ASP A 315 -14.70 -11.50 19.13
CA ASP A 315 -15.04 -12.61 20.03
C ASP A 315 -16.54 -12.68 20.40
N GLU A 316 -17.37 -11.75 19.91
CA GLU A 316 -18.80 -11.65 20.20
C GLU A 316 -19.65 -11.72 18.91
N PRO A 317 -19.87 -12.90 18.31
CA PRO A 317 -20.72 -13.06 17.13
C PRO A 317 -22.19 -12.75 17.41
N ALA A 318 -22.90 -12.28 16.38
CA ALA A 318 -24.34 -11.90 16.43
C ALA A 318 -25.29 -13.11 16.34
#